data_AF-A0A533UJG1-F1
#
_entry.id   AF-A0A533UJG1-F1
#
_cell.length_a   1.000
_cell.length_b   1.000
_cell.length_c   1.000
_cell.angle_alpha   90.00
_cell.angle_beta   90.00
_cell.angle_gamma   90.00
#
_symmetry.space_group_name_H-M   'P 1'
#
loop_
_entity.id
_entity.type
_entity.pdbx_description
1 polymer ?
#
loop_
_entity_poly.entity_id
_entity_poly.type
_entity_poly.pdbx_seq_one_letter_code
_entity_poly.pdbx_strand_id
1 'polypeptide(L)'
;TYQLLRKLYKKAATQEEKVRFLGTLSNFQDKTLLSKSLQFALSKEVRSQNLFVPISKMISNPYGRELVWPWIKKNWRKIVIRFGVGNPLLNKIIGTMSTESDIKKEQEMKRFFKKHKTAGTEMKLAQTLERIRINSNFLETTRQEFDA
;
A
#
# COMPACT_ATOMS: atom_id res chain seq x y z
N THR A 1 23.73 -1.45 -0.70
CA THR A 1 22.69 -2.09 0.14
C THR A 1 21.47 -2.62 -0.63
N TYR A 2 20.76 -1.82 -1.42
CA TYR A 2 19.54 -2.27 -2.14
C TYR A 2 19.75 -3.52 -3.01
N GLN A 3 20.78 -3.52 -3.86
CA GLN A 3 21.08 -4.67 -4.73
C GLN A 3 21.43 -5.94 -3.94
N LEU A 4 22.10 -5.77 -2.79
CA LEU A 4 22.40 -6.88 -1.90
C LEU A 4 21.11 -7.50 -1.34
N LEU A 5 20.17 -6.70 -0.83
CA LEU A 5 18.87 -7.20 -0.35
C LEU A 5 18.10 -7.93 -1.44
N ARG A 6 18.11 -7.43 -2.68
CA ARG A 6 17.50 -8.13 -3.82
C ARG A 6 18.21 -9.45 -4.15
N LYS A 7 19.53 -9.48 -4.11
CA LYS A 7 20.31 -10.71 -4.30
C LYS A 7 20.00 -11.74 -3.22
N LEU A 8 19.91 -11.32 -1.96
CA LEU A 8 19.54 -12.17 -0.84
C LEU A 8 18.10 -12.67 -0.96
N TYR A 9 17.14 -11.83 -1.35
CA TYR A 9 15.77 -12.25 -1.66
C TYR A 9 15.74 -13.39 -2.70
N LYS A 10 16.52 -13.27 -3.78
CA LYS A 10 16.56 -14.30 -4.83
C LYS A 10 17.17 -15.61 -4.34
N LYS A 11 18.19 -15.53 -3.48
CA LYS A 11 18.92 -16.68 -2.92
C LYS A 11 18.26 -17.32 -1.71
N ALA A 12 17.32 -16.63 -1.06
CA ALA A 12 16.61 -17.14 0.11
C ALA A 12 15.95 -18.48 -0.16
N ALA A 13 16.20 -19.45 0.72
CA ALA A 13 15.70 -20.81 0.60
C ALA A 13 14.21 -20.88 1.00
N THR A 14 13.81 -20.08 1.98
CA THR A 14 12.46 -20.11 2.55
C THR A 14 11.60 -18.94 2.08
N GLN A 15 10.28 -19.09 2.14
CA GLN A 15 9.36 -18.01 1.80
C GLN A 15 9.33 -16.93 2.87
N GLU A 16 9.57 -17.31 4.12
CA GLU A 16 9.63 -16.46 5.29
C GLU A 16 10.80 -15.48 5.17
N GLU A 17 11.99 -15.97 4.79
CA GLU A 17 13.14 -15.11 4.47
C GLU A 17 12.84 -14.16 3.32
N LYS A 18 12.20 -14.65 2.24
CA LYS A 18 11.77 -13.81 1.13
C LYS A 18 10.84 -12.68 1.61
N VAL A 19 9.86 -12.98 2.46
CA VAL A 19 8.95 -11.98 3.04
C VAL A 19 9.71 -10.98 3.91
N ARG A 20 10.68 -11.43 4.71
CA ARG A 20 11.53 -10.54 5.53
C ARG A 20 12.29 -9.56 4.63
N PHE A 21 13.03 -10.05 3.64
CA PHE A 21 13.78 -9.19 2.71
C PHE A 21 12.87 -8.25 1.94
N LEU A 22 11.74 -8.74 1.44
CA LEU A 22 10.75 -7.95 0.73
C LEU A 22 10.19 -6.82 1.60
N GLY A 23 9.96 -7.10 2.89
CA GLY A 23 9.60 -6.09 3.86
C GLY A 23 10.70 -5.06 4.11
N THR A 24 11.95 -5.50 4.27
CA THR A 24 13.11 -4.61 4.48
C THR A 24 13.31 -3.64 3.33
N LEU A 25 13.00 -4.05 2.09
CA LEU A 25 13.05 -3.17 0.91
C LEU A 25 12.11 -1.95 1.01
N SER A 26 11.18 -1.93 1.97
CA SER A 26 10.23 -0.82 2.17
C SER A 26 10.70 0.22 3.20
N ASN A 27 11.88 0.03 3.80
CA ASN A 27 12.39 0.85 4.90
C ASN A 27 13.48 1.86 4.49
N PHE A 28 13.76 2.00 3.19
CA PHE A 28 14.72 3.01 2.72
C PHE A 28 14.20 4.44 2.95
N GLN A 29 15.11 5.39 3.11
CA GLN A 29 14.78 6.82 3.11
C GLN A 29 14.74 7.39 1.68
N ASP A 30 15.53 6.83 0.77
CA ASP A 30 15.56 7.23 -0.63
C ASP A 30 14.26 6.82 -1.36
N LYS A 31 13.49 7.83 -1.78
CA LYS A 31 12.23 7.68 -2.53
C LYS A 31 12.39 6.91 -3.84
N THR A 32 13.54 7.02 -4.50
CA THR A 32 13.86 6.27 -5.72
C THR A 32 13.97 4.78 -5.42
N LEU A 33 14.62 4.42 -4.32
CA LEU A 33 14.73 3.03 -3.89
C LEU A 33 13.37 2.47 -3.45
N LEU A 34 12.56 3.24 -2.75
CA LEU A 34 11.19 2.86 -2.38
C LEU A 34 10.30 2.64 -3.62
N SER A 35 10.37 3.53 -4.60
CA SER A 35 9.67 3.36 -5.88
C SER A 35 10.12 2.09 -6.61
N LYS A 36 11.43 1.81 -6.65
CA LYS A 36 11.97 0.55 -7.19
C LYS A 36 11.48 -0.66 -6.41
N SER A 37 11.33 -0.58 -5.09
CA SER A 37 10.77 -1.66 -4.25
C SER A 37 9.32 -1.97 -4.59
N LEU A 38 8.48 -0.95 -4.79
CA LEU A 38 7.09 -1.14 -5.23
C LEU A 38 7.03 -1.78 -6.63
N GLN A 39 7.87 -1.33 -7.56
CA GLN A 39 7.98 -1.96 -8.89
C GLN A 39 8.42 -3.42 -8.81
N PHE A 40 9.41 -3.72 -7.96
CA PHE A 40 9.88 -5.08 -7.73
C PHE A 40 8.77 -5.97 -7.13
N ALA A 41 7.98 -5.45 -6.20
CA ALA A 41 6.84 -6.15 -5.59
C ALA A 41 5.80 -6.64 -6.63
N LEU A 42 5.59 -5.85 -7.69
CA LEU A 42 4.67 -6.18 -8.79
C LEU A 42 5.34 -6.98 -9.92
N SER A 43 6.66 -7.20 -9.88
CA SER A 43 7.37 -8.01 -10.88
C SER A 43 6.98 -9.49 -10.80
N LYS A 44 7.32 -10.28 -11.82
CA LYS A 44 7.12 -11.74 -11.80
C LYS A 44 7.99 -12.46 -10.76
N GLU A 45 9.03 -11.80 -10.24
CA GLU A 45 9.94 -12.38 -9.25
C GLU A 45 9.29 -12.56 -7.86
N VAL A 46 8.26 -11.75 -7.57
CA VAL A 46 7.55 -11.78 -6.29
C VAL A 46 6.24 -12.54 -6.45
N ARG A 47 6.02 -13.57 -5.63
CA ARG A 47 4.74 -14.33 -5.62
C ARG A 47 3.59 -13.39 -5.30
N SER A 48 2.46 -13.53 -6.00
CA SER A 48 1.29 -12.65 -5.80
C SER A 48 0.86 -12.54 -4.34
N GLN A 49 0.88 -13.66 -3.61
CA GLN A 49 0.55 -13.70 -2.19
C GLN A 49 1.47 -12.85 -1.28
N ASN A 50 2.65 -12.46 -1.73
CA ASN A 50 3.58 -11.60 -1.00
C ASN A 50 3.56 -10.15 -1.49
N LEU A 51 2.83 -9.83 -2.58
CA LEU A 51 2.80 -8.50 -3.18
C LEU A 51 2.30 -7.43 -2.21
N PHE A 52 1.39 -7.79 -1.30
CA PHE A 52 0.87 -6.85 -0.30
C PHE A 52 1.94 -6.39 0.71
N VAL A 53 3.01 -7.17 0.92
CA VAL A 53 3.98 -6.93 2.00
C VAL A 53 4.67 -5.58 1.86
N PRO A 54 5.27 -5.20 0.71
CA PRO A 54 5.88 -3.88 0.56
C PRO A 54 4.88 -2.74 0.71
N ILE A 55 3.66 -2.91 0.20
CA ILE A 55 2.61 -1.90 0.25
C ILE A 55 2.24 -1.62 1.71
N SER A 56 1.98 -2.67 2.49
CA SER A 56 1.62 -2.55 3.90
C SER A 56 2.76 -2.02 4.76
N LYS A 57 4.02 -2.34 4.47
CA LYS A 57 5.15 -1.81 5.25
C LYS A 57 5.48 -0.36 4.88
N MET A 58 5.39 -0.01 3.60
CA MET A 58 5.78 1.31 3.11
C MET A 58 4.84 2.43 3.61
N ILE A 59 3.60 2.11 3.95
CA ILE A 59 2.67 3.10 4.52
C ILE A 59 3.12 3.62 5.90
N SER A 60 3.89 2.82 6.64
CA SER A 60 4.48 3.21 7.93
C SER A 60 5.82 3.94 7.77
N ASN A 61 6.37 4.01 6.55
CA ASN A 61 7.60 4.73 6.27
C ASN A 61 7.27 6.20 5.94
N PRO A 62 7.78 7.19 6.70
CA PRO A 62 7.48 8.61 6.46
C PRO A 62 7.95 9.09 5.08
N TYR A 63 9.02 8.51 4.54
CA TYR A 63 9.53 8.82 3.21
C TYR A 63 8.78 8.10 2.08
N GLY A 64 8.02 7.06 2.41
CA GLY A 64 7.37 6.17 1.45
C GLY A 64 5.85 6.27 1.37
N ARG A 65 5.18 6.68 2.45
CA ARG A 65 3.71 6.72 2.56
C ARG A 65 3.07 7.43 1.36
N GLU A 66 3.58 8.59 0.99
CA GLU A 66 3.05 9.40 -0.12
C GLU A 66 3.20 8.74 -1.50
N LEU A 67 4.09 7.75 -1.65
CA LEU A 67 4.30 7.03 -2.91
C LEU A 67 3.27 5.92 -3.12
N VAL A 68 2.69 5.40 -2.03
CA VAL A 68 1.86 4.18 -2.04
C VAL A 68 0.57 4.40 -2.85
N TRP A 69 -0.22 5.42 -2.51
CA TRP A 69 -1.50 5.65 -3.19
C TRP A 69 -1.35 5.98 -4.69
N PRO A 70 -0.46 6.91 -5.12
CA PRO A 70 -0.19 7.14 -6.54
C PRO A 70 0.21 5.87 -7.29
N TRP A 71 1.05 5.04 -6.67
CA TRP A 71 1.48 3.78 -7.26
C TRP A 71 0.33 2.75 -7.37
N ILE A 72 -0.52 2.64 -6.35
CA ILE A 72 -1.73 1.79 -6.38
C ILE A 72 -2.64 2.23 -7.52
N LYS A 73 -2.99 3.53 -7.60
CA LYS A 73 -3.83 4.07 -8.69
C LYS A 73 -3.28 3.70 -10.06
N LYS A 74 -1.98 3.96 -10.30
CA LYS A 74 -1.31 3.70 -11.58
C LYS A 74 -1.31 2.22 -11.95
N ASN A 75 -1.24 1.32 -10.97
CA ASN A 75 -1.04 -0.12 -11.21
C ASN A 75 -2.25 -0.98 -10.86
N TRP A 76 -3.40 -0.39 -10.47
CA TRP A 76 -4.52 -1.12 -9.90
C TRP A 76 -4.98 -2.30 -10.74
N ARG A 77 -5.16 -2.11 -12.06
CA ARG A 77 -5.53 -3.20 -12.97
C ARG A 77 -4.54 -4.37 -12.92
N LYS A 78 -3.22 -4.08 -12.87
CA LYS A 78 -2.18 -5.12 -12.78
C LYS A 78 -2.22 -5.83 -11.43
N ILE A 79 -2.49 -5.10 -10.36
CA ILE A 79 -2.64 -5.64 -9.00
C ILE A 79 -3.82 -6.62 -8.95
N VAL A 80 -5.00 -6.20 -9.44
CA VAL A 80 -6.21 -7.03 -9.50
C VAL A 80 -5.97 -8.30 -10.33
N ILE A 81 -5.37 -8.18 -11.52
CA ILE A 81 -5.02 -9.35 -12.35
C ILE A 81 -4.08 -10.31 -11.61
N ARG A 82 -3.10 -9.78 -10.86
CA ARG A 82 -2.12 -10.60 -10.16
C ARG A 82 -2.70 -11.39 -8.98
N PHE A 83 -3.70 -10.84 -8.30
CA PHE A 83 -4.38 -11.55 -7.21
C PHE A 83 -5.55 -12.42 -7.68
N GLY A 84 -6.20 -12.03 -8.77
CA GLY A 84 -7.52 -12.54 -9.14
C GLY A 84 -8.64 -11.75 -8.45
N VAL A 85 -9.80 -11.71 -9.11
CA VAL A 85 -11.01 -11.05 -8.58
C VAL A 85 -11.48 -11.79 -7.33
N GLY A 86 -11.96 -11.06 -6.31
CA GLY A 86 -12.46 -11.64 -5.07
C GLY A 86 -11.37 -12.15 -4.11
N ASN A 87 -10.08 -11.99 -4.43
CA ASN A 87 -9.00 -12.44 -3.55
C ASN A 87 -8.94 -11.58 -2.26
N PRO A 88 -8.97 -12.19 -1.05
CA PRO A 88 -8.91 -11.46 0.22
C PRO A 88 -7.68 -10.56 0.41
N LEU A 89 -6.58 -10.81 -0.32
CA LEU A 89 -5.38 -9.97 -0.25
C LEU A 89 -5.59 -8.59 -0.88
N LEU A 90 -6.58 -8.43 -1.77
CA LEU A 90 -7.01 -7.11 -2.26
C LEU A 90 -7.59 -6.26 -1.11
N ASN A 91 -8.34 -6.89 -0.20
CA ASN A 91 -8.85 -6.23 1.00
C ASN A 91 -7.72 -5.79 1.93
N LYS A 92 -6.59 -6.51 1.98
CA LYS A 92 -5.40 -6.04 2.71
C LYS A 92 -4.85 -4.76 2.09
N ILE A 93 -4.67 -4.72 0.77
CA ILE A 93 -4.18 -3.51 0.07
C ILE A 93 -5.12 -2.32 0.29
N ILE A 94 -6.42 -2.52 0.10
CA ILE A 94 -7.41 -1.45 0.33
C ILE A 94 -7.33 -0.98 1.78
N GLY A 95 -7.26 -1.92 2.74
CA GLY A 95 -7.12 -1.60 4.15
C GLY A 95 -5.88 -0.78 4.50
N THR A 96 -4.75 -0.93 3.79
CA THR A 96 -3.54 -0.13 4.08
C THR A 96 -3.77 1.37 3.93
N MET A 97 -4.72 1.78 3.08
CA MET A 97 -5.00 3.20 2.83
C MET A 97 -5.74 3.87 4.01
N SER A 98 -6.21 3.09 4.99
CA SER A 98 -6.96 3.62 6.13
C SER A 98 -6.12 4.52 7.06
N THR A 99 -4.81 4.59 6.86
CA THR A 99 -3.91 5.47 7.61
C THR A 99 -3.84 6.89 7.05
N GLU A 100 -4.47 7.14 5.89
CA GLU A 100 -4.60 8.49 5.38
C GLU A 100 -5.51 9.32 6.29
N SER A 101 -5.22 10.62 6.34
CA SER A 101 -5.90 11.60 7.19
C SER A 101 -6.17 12.90 6.42
N ASP A 102 -6.34 12.79 5.10
CA ASP A 102 -6.68 13.89 4.21
C ASP A 102 -8.01 13.57 3.51
N ILE A 103 -9.02 14.41 3.77
CA ILE A 103 -10.36 14.28 3.19
C ILE A 103 -10.34 14.36 1.66
N LYS A 104 -9.41 15.12 1.06
CA LYS A 104 -9.28 15.20 -0.40
C LYS A 104 -8.85 13.87 -0.99
N LYS A 105 -7.97 13.13 -0.30
CA LYS A 105 -7.56 11.77 -0.71
C LYS A 105 -8.69 10.77 -0.56
N GLU A 106 -9.52 10.87 0.48
CA GLU A 106 -10.74 10.04 0.62
C GLU A 106 -11.64 10.20 -0.61
N GLN A 107 -11.96 11.45 -0.97
CA GLN A 107 -12.82 11.74 -2.11
C GLN A 107 -12.21 11.25 -3.43
N GLU A 108 -10.89 11.38 -3.58
CA GLU A 108 -10.17 10.84 -4.73
C GLU A 108 -10.29 9.30 -4.80
N MET A 109 -10.03 8.61 -3.69
CA MET A 109 -10.17 7.15 -3.59
C MET A 109 -11.60 6.71 -3.91
N LYS A 110 -12.60 7.39 -3.36
CA LYS A 110 -14.02 7.13 -3.64
C LYS A 110 -14.33 7.24 -5.13
N ARG A 111 -13.88 8.30 -5.80
CA ARG A 111 -14.03 8.47 -7.26
C ARG A 111 -13.28 7.39 -8.04
N PHE A 112 -12.07 7.05 -7.63
CA PHE A 112 -11.24 6.05 -8.28
C PHE A 112 -11.91 4.66 -8.25
N PHE A 113 -12.35 4.20 -7.09
CA PHE A 113 -12.96 2.87 -6.93
C PHE A 113 -14.39 2.78 -7.47
N LYS A 114 -15.11 3.91 -7.62
CA LYS A 114 -16.36 3.94 -8.39
C LYS A 114 -16.15 3.53 -9.85
N LYS A 115 -15.01 3.94 -10.44
CA LYS A 115 -14.62 3.59 -11.82
C LYS A 115 -13.94 2.23 -11.92
N HIS A 116 -13.25 1.79 -10.87
CA HIS A 116 -12.48 0.54 -10.84
C HIS A 116 -13.05 -0.46 -9.83
N LYS A 117 -14.35 -0.79 -10.01
CA LYS A 117 -15.04 -1.74 -9.15
C LYS A 117 -14.32 -3.08 -9.11
N THR A 118 -14.18 -3.62 -7.91
CA THR A 118 -13.52 -4.92 -7.70
C THR A 118 -14.41 -5.73 -6.77
N ALA A 119 -15.10 -6.72 -7.34
CA ALA A 119 -16.08 -7.53 -6.61
C ALA A 119 -15.45 -8.17 -5.36
N GLY A 120 -16.20 -8.12 -4.24
CA GLY A 120 -15.78 -8.69 -2.96
C GLY A 120 -14.93 -7.75 -2.10
N THR A 121 -14.75 -6.49 -2.52
CA THR A 121 -13.98 -5.48 -1.78
C THR A 121 -14.79 -4.30 -1.27
N GLU A 122 -16.08 -4.25 -1.62
CA GLU A 122 -16.99 -3.13 -1.37
C GLU A 122 -17.06 -2.77 0.12
N MET A 123 -17.27 -3.79 0.97
CA MET A 123 -17.33 -3.59 2.42
C MET A 123 -16.02 -3.04 2.97
N LYS A 124 -14.88 -3.61 2.54
CA LYS A 124 -13.57 -3.17 3.03
C LYS A 124 -13.25 -1.75 2.57
N LEU A 125 -13.63 -1.41 1.34
CA LEU A 125 -13.49 -0.06 0.81
C LEU A 125 -14.33 0.93 1.62
N ALA A 126 -15.59 0.62 1.91
CA ALA A 126 -16.45 1.48 2.73
C ALA A 126 -15.85 1.74 4.11
N GLN A 127 -15.39 0.69 4.81
CA GLN A 127 -14.71 0.82 6.10
C GLN A 127 -13.42 1.65 6.02
N THR A 128 -12.65 1.48 4.93
CA THR A 128 -11.41 2.22 4.73
C THR A 128 -11.68 3.70 4.53
N LEU A 129 -12.63 4.06 3.66
CA LEU A 129 -13.01 5.45 3.42
C LEU A 129 -13.55 6.11 4.70
N GLU A 130 -14.37 5.38 5.47
CA GLU A 130 -14.89 5.86 6.74
C GLU A 130 -13.76 6.16 7.75
N ARG A 131 -12.77 5.25 7.86
CA ARG A 131 -11.60 5.47 8.71
C ARG A 131 -10.81 6.72 8.31
N ILE A 132 -10.66 6.97 7.01
CA ILE A 132 -9.96 8.18 6.53
C ILE A 132 -10.73 9.45 6.93
N ARG A 133 -12.07 9.45 6.85
CA ARG A 133 -12.88 10.59 7.31
C ARG A 133 -12.71 10.83 8.80
N ILE A 134 -12.81 9.78 9.61
CA ILE A 134 -12.60 9.86 11.07
C ILE A 134 -11.21 10.44 11.38
N ASN A 135 -10.15 9.92 10.75
CA ASN A 135 -8.79 10.42 10.96
C ASN A 135 -8.61 11.88 10.51
N SER A 136 -9.26 12.27 9.41
CA SER A 136 -9.17 13.64 8.89
C SER A 136 -9.84 14.63 9.84
N ASN A 137 -11.03 14.30 10.33
CA ASN A 137 -11.76 15.12 11.30
C ASN A 137 -10.98 15.22 12.62
N PHE A 138 -10.45 14.09 13.12
CA PHE A 138 -9.64 14.09 14.34
C PHE A 138 -8.42 15.01 14.21
N LEU A 139 -7.69 14.92 13.09
CA LEU A 139 -6.53 15.77 12.83
C LEU A 139 -6.89 17.26 12.75
N GLU A 140 -8.05 17.60 12.17
CA GLU A 140 -8.54 18.97 12.09
C GLU A 140 -8.91 19.53 13.47
N THR A 141 -9.68 18.79 14.27
CA THR A 141 -10.05 19.19 15.63
C THR A 141 -8.83 19.34 16.53
N THR A 142 -7.92 18.36 16.52
CA THR A 142 -6.69 18.44 17.32
C THR A 142 -5.81 19.61 16.90
N ARG A 143 -5.72 19.96 15.61
CA ARG A 143 -4.99 21.18 15.21
C ARG A 143 -5.61 22.43 15.79
N GLN A 144 -6.93 22.56 15.73
CA GLN A 144 -7.63 23.72 16.31
C GLN A 144 -7.43 23.85 17.82
N GLU A 145 -7.38 22.73 18.55
CA GLU A 145 -7.15 22.73 20.01
C GLU A 145 -5.72 23.10 20.41
N PHE A 146 -4.71 22.72 19.62
CA PHE A 146 -3.29 22.92 19.95
C PHE A 146 -2.67 24.16 19.29
N ASP A 147 -3.30 24.70 18.24
CA ASP A 147 -2.91 25.96 17.59
C ASP A 147 -3.65 27.19 18.19
N ALA A 148 -4.56 26.99 19.14
CA ALA A 148 -5.29 28.03 19.89
C ALA A 148 -4.61 28.37 21.23
#